data_AF-A0A368B9K6-F1
#
_entry.id   AF-A0A368B9K6-F1
#
_cell.length_a   1.000
_cell.length_b   1.000
_cell.length_c   1.000
_cell.angle_alpha   90.00
_cell.angle_beta   90.00
_cell.angle_gamma   90.00
#
_symmetry.space_group_name_H-M   'P 1'
#
loop_
_entity.id
_entity.type
_entity.pdbx_description
1 polymer ?
#
loop_
_entity_poly.entity_id
_entity_poly.type
_entity_poly.pdbx_seq_one_letter_code
_entity_poly.pdbx_strand_id
1 'polypeptide(L)' 'MDAETYTDLIPLIFLGLVFFIVAISALYWTAKKGQLRDFNSQAKTIFTHEEPEGEISDAFPGEKNEED' A
#
# COMPACT_ATOMS: atom_id res chain seq x y z
N MET A 1 -23.47 35.62 10.15
CA MET A 1 -22.41 35.36 9.16
C MET A 1 -23.08 35.23 7.81
N ASP A 2 -22.78 36.14 6.89
CA ASP A 2 -23.42 36.18 5.58
C ASP A 2 -22.98 35.02 4.68
N ALA A 3 -23.91 34.50 3.88
CA ALA A 3 -23.69 33.35 2.99
C ALA A 3 -22.54 33.57 2.00
N GLU A 4 -22.24 34.82 1.65
CA GLU A 4 -21.08 35.21 0.82
C GLU A 4 -19.73 34.83 1.44
N THR A 5 -19.66 34.60 2.76
CA THR A 5 -18.41 34.17 3.42
C THR A 5 -18.08 32.70 3.13
N TYR A 6 -19.10 31.87 2.85
CA TYR A 6 -18.91 30.42 2.66
C TYR A 6 -18.67 30.04 1.20
N THR A 7 -18.93 30.94 0.24
CA THR A 7 -18.67 30.70 -1.18
C THR A 7 -17.18 30.53 -1.48
N ASP A 8 -16.31 31.16 -0.69
CA ASP A 8 -14.85 31.03 -0.80
C ASP A 8 -14.34 29.63 -0.45
N LEU A 9 -15.14 28.83 0.27
CA LEU A 9 -14.80 27.44 0.61
C LEU A 9 -15.12 26.46 -0.51
N ILE A 10 -15.98 26.85 -1.47
CA ILE A 10 -16.38 26.01 -2.61
C ILE A 10 -15.18 25.43 -3.38
N PRO A 11 -14.16 26.23 -3.79
CA PRO A 11 -13.01 25.67 -4.50
C PRO A 11 -12.22 24.66 -3.65
N LEU A 12 -12.11 24.89 -2.34
CA LEU A 12 -11.43 23.97 -1.42
C LEU A 12 -12.20 22.64 -1.28
N ILE A 13 -13.52 22.72 -1.13
CA ILE A 13 -14.41 21.55 -1.05
C ILE A 13 -14.36 20.77 -2.36
N PHE A 14 -14.41 21.45 -3.50
CA PHE A 14 -14.32 20.83 -4.82
C PHE A 14 -12.98 20.11 -5.02
N LEU A 15 -11.87 20.77 -4.65
CA LEU A 15 -10.54 20.16 -4.72
C LEU A 15 -10.45 18.92 -3.82
N GLY A 16 -10.99 19.00 -2.60
CA GLY A 16 -11.06 17.85 -1.69
C GLY A 16 -11.83 16.69 -2.29
N LEU A 17 -13.01 16.95 -2.87
CA LEU A 17 -13.81 15.93 -3.54
C LEU A 17 -13.06 15.26 -4.69
N VAL A 18 -12.44 16.05 -5.57
CA VAL A 18 -11.64 15.51 -6.69
C VAL A 18 -10.48 14.67 -6.17
N PHE A 19 -9.76 15.14 -5.16
CA PHE A 19 -8.66 14.41 -4.54
C PHE A 19 -9.10 13.05 -3.99
N PHE A 20 -10.18 13.01 -3.20
CA PHE A 20 -10.65 11.76 -2.61
C PHE A 20 -11.23 10.79 -3.65
N ILE A 21 -11.88 11.28 -4.71
CA ILE A 21 -12.35 10.42 -5.81
C ILE A 21 -11.16 9.72 -6.48
N VAL A 22 -10.09 10.46 -6.75
CA VAL A 22 -8.87 9.90 -7.36
C VAL A 22 -8.22 8.90 -6.40
N ALA A 23 -8.08 9.25 -5.12
CA ALA A 23 -7.46 8.38 -4.12
C ALA A 23 -8.22 7.06 -3.95
N ILE A 24 -9.55 7.10 -3.81
CA ILE A 24 -10.38 5.90 -3.68
C ILE A 24 -10.30 5.06 -4.96
N SER A 25 -10.31 5.70 -6.13
CA SER A 25 -10.22 4.99 -7.42
C SER A 25 -8.88 4.27 -7.59
N ALA A 26 -7.78 4.94 -7.24
CA ALA A 26 -6.44 4.35 -7.26
C ALA A 26 -6.34 3.20 -6.26
N LEU A 27 -6.82 3.40 -5.03
CA LEU A 27 -6.81 2.38 -3.99
C LEU A 27 -7.64 1.15 -4.40
N TYR A 28 -8.84 1.36 -4.96
CA TYR A 28 -9.68 0.28 -5.48
C TYR A 28 -8.97 -0.49 -6.60
N TRP A 29 -8.31 0.21 -7.52
CA TRP A 29 -7.56 -0.43 -8.60
C TRP A 29 -6.39 -1.28 -8.06
N THR A 30 -5.59 -0.73 -7.15
CA THR A 30 -4.48 -1.42 -6.48
C THR A 30 -4.98 -2.68 -5.74
N ALA A 31 -6.08 -2.57 -5.00
CA ALA A 31 -6.70 -3.70 -4.31
C ALA A 31 -7.19 -4.77 -5.30
N LYS A 32 -7.92 -4.36 -6.36
CA LYS A 32 -8.43 -5.27 -7.40
C LYS A 32 -7.31 -5.99 -8.15
N LYS A 33 -6.19 -5.31 -8.38
CA LYS A 33 -5.01 -5.88 -9.06
C LYS A 33 -4.19 -6.79 -8.15
N GLY A 34 -4.54 -6.90 -6.86
CA GLY A 34 -3.91 -7.79 -5.91
C GLY A 34 -2.58 -7.27 -5.35
N GLN A 35 -2.25 -6.00 -5.59
CA GLN A 35 -0.99 -5.39 -5.12
C GLN A 35 -0.89 -5.34 -3.58
N LEU A 36 -2.02 -5.44 -2.87
CA LEU A 36 -2.08 -5.46 -1.41
C LEU A 36 -2.31 -6.87 -0.83
N ARG A 37 -2.27 -7.91 -1.67
CA ARG A 37 -2.74 -9.25 -1.28
C ARG A 37 -1.65 -10.09 -0.59
N ASP A 38 -0.42 -9.99 -1.07
CA ASP A 38 0.74 -10.70 -0.51
C ASP A 38 2.01 -9.86 -0.68
N PHE A 39 2.40 -9.14 0.36
CA PHE A 39 3.58 -8.29 0.32
C PHE A 39 4.87 -9.11 0.33
N ASN A 40 4.87 -10.28 0.98
CA ASN A 40 6.05 -11.14 1.08
C ASN A 40 6.40 -11.70 -0.30
N SER A 41 5.43 -12.33 -0.98
CA SER A 41 5.62 -12.84 -2.34
C SER A 41 6.05 -11.75 -3.31
N GLN A 42 5.47 -10.54 -3.21
CA GLN A 42 5.87 -9.42 -4.06
C GLN A 42 7.29 -8.91 -3.76
N ALA A 43 7.69 -8.84 -2.49
CA ALA A 43 9.06 -8.49 -2.11
C ALA A 43 10.07 -9.52 -2.64
N LYS A 44 9.69 -10.80 -2.64
CA LYS A 44 10.54 -11.90 -3.12
C LYS A 44 10.73 -11.91 -4.64
N THR A 45 9.96 -11.13 -5.42
CA THR A 45 10.11 -11.07 -6.89
C THR A 45 11.44 -10.49 -7.36
N ILE A 46 12.19 -9.82 -6.48
CA ILE A 46 13.55 -9.34 -6.80
C ILE A 46 14.54 -10.50 -6.94
N PHE A 47 14.28 -11.62 -6.25
CA PHE A 47 15.12 -12.79 -6.28
C PHE A 47 14.83 -13.58 -7.55
N THR A 48 15.89 -14.03 -8.19
CA THR A 48 15.81 -14.75 -9.47
C THR A 48 16.40 -16.13 -9.31
N HIS A 49 16.32 -16.95 -10.36
CA HIS A 49 16.97 -18.27 -10.34
C HIS A 49 18.50 -18.19 -10.26
N GLU A 50 19.10 -17.08 -10.69
CA GLU A 50 20.55 -16.83 -10.61
C GLU A 50 20.95 -16.31 -9.23
N GLU A 51 20.08 -15.50 -8.60
CA GLU A 51 20.29 -14.91 -7.27
C GLU A 51 19.08 -15.22 -6.36
N PRO A 52 19.08 -16.39 -5.70
CA PRO A 52 17.99 -16.80 -4.82
C PRO A 52 18.05 -16.12 -3.45
N GLU A 53 16.98 -16.27 -2.68
CA GLU A 53 16.95 -15.84 -1.27
C GLU A 53 18.04 -16.56 -0.46
N GLY A 54 18.69 -15.82 0.44
CA GLY A 54 19.68 -16.39 1.36
C GLY A 54 19.05 -17.25 2.45
N GLU A 55 19.79 -18.26 2.91
CA GLU A 55 19.35 -19.13 4.00
C GLU A 55 19.85 -18.63 5.36
N ILE A 56 19.04 -18.79 6.41
CA ILE A 56 19.43 -18.47 7.78
C ILE A 56 20.48 -19.49 8.21
N SER A 57 21.70 -19.02 8.52
CA SER A 57 22.84 -19.87 8.87
C SER A 57 23.21 -19.85 10.36
N ASP A 58 22.68 -18.89 11.11
CA ASP A 58 22.93 -18.73 12.55
C ASP A 58 21.61 -18.36 13.24
N ALA A 59 21.30 -19.04 14.33
CA ALA A 59 20.08 -18.82 15.12
C ALA A 59 20.35 -19.14 16.59
N PHE A 60 19.67 -18.44 17.50
CA PHE A 60 19.83 -18.71 18.93
C PHE A 60 19.23 -20.06 19.31
N PRO A 61 19.78 -20.76 20.32
CA PRO A 61 19.24 -22.03 20.77
C PRO A 61 17.78 -21.88 21.24
N GLY A 62 16.84 -22.54 20.55
CA GLY A 62 15.43 -22.59 20.94
C GLY A 62 14.44 -21.91 19.97
N GLU A 63 14.92 -21.17 18.97
CA GLU A 63 14.05 -20.76 17.85
C GLU A 63 13.79 -21.96 16.96
N LYS A 64 12.57 -22.52 17.04
CA LYS A 64 12.08 -23.44 16.02
C LYS A 64 11.70 -22.58 14.82
N ASN A 65 12.20 -22.95 13.64
CA ASN A 65 11.69 -22.46 12.37
C ASN A 65 10.21 -22.84 12.29
N GLU A 66 9.31 -21.93 12.65
CA GLU A 66 7.92 -22.01 12.23
C GLU A 66 7.94 -21.65 10.73
N GLU A 67 7.92 -22.69 9.91
CA GLU A 67 7.73 -22.58 8.46
C GLU A 67 6.36 -21.91 8.21
N ASP A 68 6.37 -20.82 7.43
CA ASP A 68 5.19 -20.17 6.85
C ASP A 68 4.40 -21.11 5.92
#